data_AF-A0A3N5L1W3-F1
#
_entry.id   AF-A0A3N5L1W3-F1
#
_cell.length_a   1.000
_cell.length_b   1.000
_cell.length_c   1.000
_cell.angle_alpha   90.00
_cell.angle_beta   90.00
_cell.angle_gamma   90.00
#
_symmetry.space_group_name_H-M   'P 1'
#
loop_
_entity.id
_entity.type
_entity.pdbx_description
1 polymer ?
#
loop_
_entity_poly.entity_id
_entity_poly.type
_entity_poly.pdbx_seq_one_letter_code
_entity_poly.pdbx_strand_id
1 'polypeptide(L)'
;MPPMLTGRPAWKALETHYRQLRDVHLRQLFADDPDRGERFVLDAAGLRLDYSKHRITDETIRLLASLAAECDLAGRRDAMFRGDKINATEQRAVLHVALRAPREAVIRVDGTNVVPEVHAVLDRMTEFAERVRSGAWTGHTGKRIRSVVNIGIGGSDLGPVMAYEALRYYSRRDMVFRFVS
;
A
#
# COMPACT_ATOMS: atom_id res chain seq x y z
N MET A 1 26.31 -15.30 4.33
CA MET A 1 24.96 -14.80 4.63
C MET A 1 25.08 -13.36 5.13
N PRO A 2 24.22 -12.43 4.70
CA PRO A 2 24.18 -11.10 5.33
C PRO A 2 23.91 -11.25 6.83
N PRO A 3 24.48 -10.37 7.69
CA PRO A 3 24.26 -10.44 9.12
C PRO A 3 22.78 -10.29 9.46
N MET A 4 22.34 -10.95 10.53
CA MET A 4 21.01 -10.72 11.11
C MET A 4 20.83 -9.24 11.42
N LEU A 5 19.58 -8.76 11.38
CA LEU A 5 19.24 -7.35 11.58
C LEU A 5 19.93 -6.74 12.81
N THR A 6 19.91 -7.44 13.95
CA THR A 6 20.46 -6.97 15.23
C THR A 6 21.99 -6.98 15.30
N GLY A 7 22.67 -7.65 14.37
CA GLY A 7 24.13 -7.68 14.26
C GLY A 7 24.70 -6.57 13.38
N ARG A 8 23.83 -5.75 12.77
CA ARG A 8 24.23 -4.68 11.85
C ARG A 8 24.82 -3.48 12.59
N PRO A 9 25.88 -2.83 12.06
CA PRO A 9 26.43 -1.61 12.63
C PRO A 9 25.37 -0.51 12.83
N ALA A 10 24.52 -0.24 11.84
CA ALA A 10 23.44 0.74 11.97
C ALA A 10 22.44 0.38 13.09
N TRP A 11 22.19 -0.91 13.33
CA TRP A 11 21.34 -1.35 14.44
C TRP A 11 21.99 -1.05 15.80
N LYS A 12 23.28 -1.34 15.95
CA LYS A 12 24.04 -1.02 17.18
C LYS A 12 24.15 0.48 17.44
N ALA A 13 24.26 1.28 16.38
CA ALA A 13 24.18 2.73 16.48
C ALA A 13 22.80 3.19 16.97
N LEU A 14 21.71 2.62 16.44
CA LEU A 14 20.35 2.89 16.92
C LEU A 14 20.13 2.46 18.37
N GLU A 15 20.66 1.32 18.82
CA GLU A 15 20.60 0.89 20.23
C GLU A 15 21.30 1.88 21.15
N THR A 16 22.44 2.43 20.71
CA THR A 16 23.19 3.46 21.45
C THR A 16 22.41 4.77 21.49
N HIS A 17 21.90 5.23 20.34
CA HIS A 17 21.06 6.43 20.24
C HIS A 17 19.78 6.33 21.09
N TYR A 18 19.15 5.16 21.09
CA TYR A 18 17.98 4.90 21.94
C TYR A 18 18.28 5.13 23.42
N ARG A 19 19.46 4.70 23.93
CA ARG A 19 19.84 4.93 25.33
C ARG A 19 19.98 6.40 25.68
N GLN A 20 20.29 7.25 24.71
CA GLN A 20 20.39 8.71 24.88
C GLN A 20 19.01 9.38 24.83
N LEU A 21 18.10 8.87 23.99
CA LEU A 21 16.80 9.49 23.72
C LEU A 21 15.64 8.94 24.54
N ARG A 22 15.77 7.74 25.15
CA ARG A 22 14.67 7.00 25.80
C ARG A 22 13.89 7.79 26.84
N ASP A 23 14.58 8.65 27.60
CA ASP A 23 14.01 9.42 28.70
C ASP A 23 13.71 10.88 28.29
N VAL A 24 14.00 11.26 27.04
CA VAL A 24 13.66 12.58 26.48
C VAL A 24 12.17 12.63 26.15
N HIS A 25 11.48 13.61 26.73
CA HIS A 25 10.05 13.80 26.52
C HIS A 25 9.77 14.53 25.19
N LEU A 26 8.68 14.19 24.51
CA LEU A 26 8.32 14.83 23.23
C LEU A 26 8.17 16.35 23.35
N ARG A 27 7.64 16.86 24.47
CA ARG A 27 7.57 18.32 24.75
C ARG A 27 8.94 18.99 24.70
N GLN A 28 9.99 18.33 25.20
CA GLN A 28 11.36 18.84 25.15
C GLN A 28 11.83 18.94 23.69
N LEU A 29 11.57 17.90 22.88
CA LEU A 29 11.93 17.91 21.46
C LEU A 29 11.27 19.03 20.65
N PHE A 30 10.05 19.44 21.02
CA PHE A 30 9.38 20.61 20.41
C PHE A 30 9.88 21.94 21.00
N ALA A 31 10.31 21.96 22.27
CA ALA A 31 10.89 23.16 22.87
C ALA A 31 12.28 23.46 22.29
N ASP A 32 13.08 22.42 22.02
CA ASP A 32 14.44 22.54 21.49
C ASP A 32 14.50 22.80 19.98
N ASP A 33 13.42 22.48 19.25
CA ASP A 33 13.29 22.67 17.80
C ASP A 33 11.92 23.31 17.50
N PRO A 34 11.80 24.64 17.56
CA PRO A 34 10.53 25.34 17.30
C PRO A 34 9.95 25.05 15.91
N ASP A 35 10.80 24.79 14.91
CA ASP A 35 10.41 24.52 13.53
C ASP A 35 10.13 23.03 13.26
N ARG A 36 10.18 22.18 14.29
CA ARG A 36 9.97 20.73 14.18
C ARG A 36 8.67 20.34 13.48
N GLY A 37 7.60 21.09 13.77
CA GLY A 37 6.27 20.87 13.19
C GLY A 37 6.19 21.17 11.69
N GLU A 38 7.17 21.89 11.15
CA GLU A 38 7.28 22.20 9.72
C GLU A 38 8.29 21.28 9.03
N ARG A 39 9.41 20.96 9.70
CA ARG A 39 10.50 20.16 9.14
C ARG A 39 10.23 18.66 9.11
N PHE A 40 9.56 18.10 10.12
CA PHE A 40 9.16 16.68 10.13
C PHE A 40 7.77 16.46 9.53
N VAL A 41 7.61 17.01 8.33
CA VAL A 41 6.43 16.85 7.49
C VAL A 41 6.86 16.50 6.08
N LEU A 42 6.07 15.67 5.40
CA LEU A 42 6.23 15.37 3.99
C LEU A 42 4.88 15.50 3.28
N ASP A 43 4.84 16.27 2.20
CA ASP A 43 3.70 16.33 1.28
C ASP A 43 4.05 15.52 0.02
N ALA A 44 3.29 14.46 -0.24
CA ALA A 44 3.49 13.60 -1.41
C ALA A 44 2.19 12.88 -1.79
N ALA A 45 1.95 12.70 -3.10
CA ALA A 45 0.80 11.97 -3.63
C ALA A 45 -0.58 12.46 -3.09
N GLY A 46 -0.71 13.76 -2.83
CA GLY A 46 -1.93 14.37 -2.27
C GLY A 46 -2.14 14.08 -0.78
N LEU A 47 -1.14 13.52 -0.09
CA LEU A 47 -1.16 13.24 1.35
C LEU A 47 -0.12 14.10 2.07
N ARG A 48 -0.49 14.57 3.27
CA ARG A 48 0.42 15.20 4.23
C ARG A 48 0.73 14.23 5.36
N LEU A 49 1.99 13.83 5.47
CA LEU A 49 2.49 13.01 6.57
C LEU A 49 3.20 13.92 7.57
N ASP A 50 2.53 14.25 8.67
CA ASP A 50 3.16 14.86 9.85
C ASP A 50 3.69 13.75 10.77
N TYR A 51 5.01 13.61 10.81
CA TYR A 51 5.70 12.65 11.67
C TYR A 51 6.47 13.34 12.82
N SER A 52 6.27 14.65 13.04
CA SER A 52 6.92 15.45 14.07
C SER A 52 6.66 14.96 15.50
N LYS A 53 5.51 14.33 15.74
CA LYS A 53 5.07 13.85 17.06
C LYS A 53 5.64 12.48 17.46
N HIS A 54 6.72 12.06 16.80
CA HIS A 54 7.50 10.89 17.19
C HIS A 54 8.72 11.29 18.03
N ARG A 55 9.22 10.38 18.87
CA ARG A 55 10.49 10.54 19.61
C ARG A 55 11.69 10.31 18.68
N ILE A 56 11.93 11.28 17.80
CA ILE A 56 12.97 11.24 16.76
C ILE A 56 13.71 12.57 16.72
N THR A 57 14.99 12.54 16.36
CA THR A 57 15.81 13.69 16.00
C THR A 57 16.34 13.52 14.57
N ASP A 58 17.03 14.53 14.04
CA ASP A 58 17.72 14.43 12.75
C ASP A 58 18.69 13.24 12.71
N GLU A 59 19.39 12.99 13.83
CA GLU A 59 20.22 11.81 14.00
C GLU A 59 19.42 10.50 13.96
N THR A 60 18.24 10.45 14.58
CA THR A 60 17.39 9.25 14.51
C THR A 60 17.01 8.94 13.07
N ILE A 61 16.59 9.93 12.28
CA ILE A 61 16.22 9.74 10.87
C ILE A 61 17.42 9.27 10.05
N ARG A 62 18.60 9.88 10.24
CA ARG A 62 19.83 9.47 9.57
C ARG A 62 20.18 8.01 9.89
N LEU A 63 20.12 7.61 11.17
CA LEU A 63 20.43 6.24 11.60
C LEU A 63 19.42 5.21 11.08
N LEU A 64 18.12 5.54 11.07
CA LEU A 64 17.07 4.70 10.48
C LEU A 64 17.27 4.54 8.96
N ALA A 65 17.64 5.61 8.27
CA ALA A 65 17.97 5.56 6.84
C ALA A 65 19.22 4.71 6.57
N SER A 66 20.26 4.81 7.41
CA SER A 66 21.44 3.93 7.33
C SER A 66 21.07 2.46 7.52
N LEU A 67 20.19 2.13 8.47
CA LEU A 67 19.71 0.76 8.67
C LEU A 67 18.93 0.26 7.43
N ALA A 68 18.06 1.10 6.86
CA ALA A 68 17.33 0.76 5.64
C ALA A 68 18.27 0.50 4.45
N ALA A 69 19.35 1.27 4.31
CA ALA A 69 20.38 1.07 3.30
C ALA A 69 21.15 -0.23 3.52
N GLU A 70 21.59 -0.52 4.76
CA GLU A 70 22.26 -1.79 5.08
C GLU A 70 21.36 -3.01 4.80
N CYS A 71 20.05 -2.88 5.04
CA CYS A 71 19.06 -3.92 4.74
C CYS A 71 18.75 -4.09 3.25
N ASP A 72 19.34 -3.28 2.38
CA ASP A 72 19.08 -3.20 0.95
C ASP A 72 17.59 -3.00 0.63
N LEU A 73 16.95 -2.05 1.33
CA LEU A 73 15.54 -1.76 1.12
C LEU A 73 15.26 -1.32 -0.33
N ALA A 74 16.14 -0.52 -0.92
CA ALA A 74 16.02 -0.07 -2.30
C ALA A 74 16.12 -1.24 -3.29
N GLY A 75 17.11 -2.12 -3.15
CA GLY A 75 17.24 -3.29 -4.01
C GLY A 75 16.05 -4.25 -3.88
N ARG A 76 15.52 -4.46 -2.67
CA ARG A 76 14.31 -5.27 -2.42
C ARG A 76 13.04 -4.65 -3.02
N ARG A 77 12.89 -3.32 -2.89
CA ARG A 77 11.81 -2.58 -3.56
C ARG A 77 11.91 -2.79 -5.06
N ASP A 78 13.08 -2.57 -5.65
CA ASP A 78 13.25 -2.65 -7.10
C ASP A 78 13.05 -4.09 -7.60
N ALA A 79 13.46 -5.10 -6.83
CA ALA A 79 13.16 -6.52 -7.10
C ALA A 79 11.65 -6.81 -7.15
N MET A 80 10.88 -6.25 -6.21
CA MET A 80 9.41 -6.33 -6.25
C MET A 80 8.85 -5.72 -7.53
N PHE A 81 9.28 -4.51 -7.89
CA PHE A 81 8.76 -3.79 -9.07
C PHE A 81 9.18 -4.45 -10.40
N ARG A 82 10.33 -5.12 -10.46
CA ARG A 82 10.77 -5.87 -11.64
C ARG A 82 10.02 -7.18 -11.85
N GLY A 83 9.36 -7.71 -10.82
CA GLY A 83 8.69 -9.01 -10.87
C GLY A 83 9.56 -10.18 -10.42
N ASP A 84 10.65 -9.93 -9.70
CA ASP A 84 11.51 -10.97 -9.14
C ASP A 84 10.68 -11.83 -8.14
N LYS A 85 11.05 -13.12 -8.01
CA LYS A 85 10.36 -14.09 -7.13
C LYS A 85 10.73 -13.88 -5.65
N ILE A 86 10.36 -12.73 -5.10
CA ILE A 86 10.72 -12.32 -3.74
C ILE A 86 9.90 -13.02 -2.64
N ASN A 87 8.75 -13.61 -2.97
CA ASN A 87 8.05 -14.54 -2.08
C ASN A 87 8.79 -15.89 -2.15
N ALA A 88 9.85 -16.01 -1.35
CA ALA A 88 10.80 -17.10 -1.44
C ALA A 88 10.22 -18.46 -1.00
N THR A 89 9.23 -18.50 -0.11
CA THR A 89 8.65 -19.78 0.35
C THR A 89 7.76 -20.41 -0.71
N GLU A 90 7.07 -19.59 -1.50
CA GLU A 90 6.21 -20.06 -2.59
C GLU A 90 6.82 -19.92 -3.98
N GLN A 91 8.02 -19.33 -4.08
CA GLN A 91 8.71 -19.03 -5.35
C GLN A 91 7.86 -18.20 -6.33
N ARG A 92 7.25 -17.12 -5.80
CA ARG A 92 6.32 -16.25 -6.56
C ARG A 92 6.77 -14.79 -6.61
N ALA A 93 6.43 -14.12 -7.71
CA ALA A 93 6.48 -12.67 -7.80
C ALA A 93 5.40 -12.02 -6.91
N VAL A 94 5.63 -10.78 -6.49
CA VAL A 94 4.67 -9.99 -5.67
C VAL A 94 4.36 -8.69 -6.39
N LEU A 95 3.28 -8.67 -7.17
CA LEU A 95 3.02 -7.63 -8.17
C LEU A 95 1.67 -6.92 -8.06
N HIS A 96 1.23 -6.62 -6.84
CA HIS A 96 0.06 -5.74 -6.64
C HIS A 96 0.27 -4.35 -7.27
N VAL A 97 1.53 -3.92 -7.49
CA VAL A 97 1.87 -2.70 -8.23
C VAL A 97 1.49 -2.76 -9.71
N ALA A 98 1.50 -3.95 -10.33
CA ALA A 98 1.11 -4.12 -11.74
C ALA A 98 -0.39 -3.91 -11.96
N LEU A 99 -1.22 -4.21 -10.95
CA LEU A 99 -2.69 -4.07 -11.01
C LEU A 99 -3.16 -2.61 -11.15
N ARG A 100 -2.27 -1.65 -10.89
CA ARG A 100 -2.54 -0.21 -10.96
C ARG A 100 -1.56 0.53 -11.87
N ALA A 101 -0.81 -0.20 -12.69
CA ALA A 101 0.16 0.38 -13.60
C ALA A 101 -0.55 0.99 -14.83
N PRO A 102 -0.01 2.08 -15.42
CA PRO A 102 -0.45 2.59 -16.71
C PRO A 102 -0.42 1.52 -17.80
N ARG A 103 -1.24 1.66 -18.85
CA ARG A 103 -1.40 0.63 -19.90
C ARG A 103 -0.13 0.39 -20.71
N GLU A 104 0.70 1.41 -20.82
CA GLU A 104 1.99 1.44 -21.49
C GLU A 104 3.13 0.86 -20.65
N ALA A 105 2.91 0.58 -19.36
CA ALA A 105 3.92 0.02 -18.51
C ALA A 105 4.36 -1.38 -18.97
N VAL A 106 5.62 -1.72 -18.68
CA VAL A 106 6.17 -3.04 -18.96
C VAL A 106 6.67 -3.63 -17.64
N ILE A 107 5.97 -4.66 -17.16
CA ILE A 107 6.32 -5.40 -15.94
C ILE A 107 6.31 -6.87 -16.32
N ARG A 108 7.45 -7.54 -16.17
CA ARG A 108 7.61 -8.92 -16.66
C ARG A 108 7.64 -9.93 -15.53
N VAL A 109 7.00 -11.07 -15.75
CA VAL A 109 7.14 -12.28 -14.93
C VAL A 109 7.49 -13.42 -15.88
N ASP A 110 8.59 -14.12 -15.59
CA ASP A 110 9.05 -15.26 -16.40
C ASP A 110 9.12 -14.92 -17.92
N GLY A 111 9.54 -13.69 -18.25
CA GLY A 111 9.71 -13.19 -19.62
C GLY A 111 8.47 -12.51 -20.22
N THR A 112 7.27 -12.71 -19.67
CA THR A 112 6.00 -12.20 -20.21
C THR A 112 5.60 -10.88 -19.56
N ASN A 113 5.22 -9.87 -20.36
CA ASN A 113 4.66 -8.63 -19.82
C ASN A 113 3.23 -8.87 -19.33
N VAL A 114 2.96 -8.66 -18.04
CA VAL A 114 1.65 -8.94 -17.42
C VAL A 114 0.65 -7.79 -17.55
N VAL A 115 1.11 -6.58 -17.89
CA VAL A 115 0.27 -5.37 -17.94
C VAL A 115 -0.89 -5.48 -18.95
N PRO A 116 -0.72 -6.05 -20.17
CA PRO A 116 -1.84 -6.22 -21.10
C PRO A 116 -2.97 -7.09 -20.55
N GLU A 117 -2.64 -8.18 -19.83
CA GLU A 117 -3.65 -9.07 -19.23
C GLU A 117 -4.40 -8.38 -18.08
N VAL A 118 -3.70 -7.60 -17.26
CA VAL A 118 -4.31 -6.77 -16.22
C VAL A 118 -5.35 -5.82 -16.85
N HIS A 119 -4.98 -5.08 -17.89
CA HIS A 119 -5.88 -4.14 -18.54
C HIS A 119 -7.03 -4.84 -19.26
N ALA A 120 -6.82 -6.03 -19.84
CA ALA A 120 -7.92 -6.83 -20.41
C ALA A 120 -8.96 -7.21 -19.36
N VAL A 121 -8.55 -7.54 -18.13
CA VAL A 121 -9.48 -7.81 -17.03
C VAL A 121 -10.17 -6.54 -16.55
N LEU A 122 -9.45 -5.41 -16.43
CA LEU A 122 -10.06 -4.12 -16.07
C LEU A 122 -11.10 -3.66 -17.11
N ASP A 123 -10.84 -3.87 -18.39
CA ASP A 123 -11.77 -3.56 -19.48
C ASP A 123 -13.05 -4.42 -19.36
N ARG A 124 -12.91 -5.73 -19.11
CA ARG A 124 -14.04 -6.64 -18.86
C ARG A 124 -14.84 -6.25 -17.61
N MET A 125 -14.15 -5.88 -16.52
CA MET A 125 -14.80 -5.41 -15.29
C MET A 125 -15.60 -4.14 -15.54
N THR A 126 -15.04 -3.21 -16.31
CA THR A 126 -15.68 -1.93 -16.67
C THR A 126 -16.93 -2.17 -17.51
N GLU A 127 -16.84 -2.98 -18.56
CA GLU A 127 -17.98 -3.31 -19.41
C GLU A 127 -19.11 -3.98 -18.60
N PHE A 128 -18.76 -4.96 -17.77
CA PHE A 128 -19.73 -5.64 -16.92
C PHE A 128 -20.40 -4.68 -15.92
N ALA A 129 -19.60 -3.86 -15.23
CA ALA A 129 -20.11 -2.88 -14.27
C ALA A 129 -21.05 -1.88 -14.94
N GLU A 130 -20.73 -1.39 -16.14
CA GLU A 130 -21.60 -0.46 -16.88
C GLU A 130 -22.90 -1.12 -17.35
N ARG A 131 -22.88 -2.39 -17.75
CA ARG A 131 -24.12 -3.12 -18.09
C ARG A 131 -25.03 -3.31 -16.87
N VAL A 132 -24.46 -3.61 -15.70
CA VAL A 132 -25.22 -3.67 -14.44
C VAL A 132 -25.75 -2.30 -14.05
N ARG A 133 -24.89 -1.26 -14.09
CA ARG A 133 -25.23 0.12 -13.69
C ARG A 133 -26.23 0.77 -14.64
N SER A 134 -26.22 0.49 -15.93
CA SER A 134 -27.21 0.98 -16.90
C SER A 134 -28.54 0.24 -16.79
N GLY A 135 -28.51 -1.01 -16.31
CA GLY A 135 -29.66 -1.91 -16.32
C GLY A 135 -29.84 -2.71 -17.59
N ALA A 136 -28.90 -2.61 -18.53
CA ALA A 136 -28.82 -3.50 -19.69
C ALA A 136 -28.59 -4.97 -19.28
N TRP A 137 -27.96 -5.19 -18.11
CA TRP A 137 -27.91 -6.50 -17.48
C TRP A 137 -29.15 -6.74 -16.63
N THR A 138 -29.99 -7.68 -17.08
CA THR A 138 -31.23 -8.06 -16.39
C THR A 138 -31.09 -9.42 -15.72
N GLY A 139 -31.82 -9.63 -14.63
CA GLY A 139 -32.00 -10.94 -14.04
C GLY A 139 -32.88 -11.86 -14.90
N HIS A 140 -33.11 -13.07 -14.41
CA HIS A 140 -33.86 -14.11 -15.12
C HIS A 140 -35.27 -13.68 -15.60
N THR A 141 -35.93 -12.78 -14.87
CA THR A 141 -37.28 -12.26 -15.21
C THR A 141 -37.25 -10.97 -16.03
N GLY A 142 -36.09 -10.56 -16.57
CA GLY A 142 -35.94 -9.31 -17.31
C GLY A 142 -35.88 -8.04 -16.43
N LYS A 143 -35.92 -8.18 -15.10
CA LYS A 143 -35.80 -7.04 -14.18
C LYS A 143 -34.34 -6.60 -14.00
N ARG A 144 -34.11 -5.30 -13.89
CA ARG A 144 -32.81 -4.70 -13.60
C ARG A 144 -32.26 -5.14 -12.24
N ILE A 145 -30.95 -5.33 -12.15
CA ILE A 145 -30.25 -5.60 -10.89
C ILE A 145 -30.27 -4.37 -9.98
N ARG A 146 -30.69 -4.56 -8.73
CA ARG A 146 -30.71 -3.51 -7.69
C ARG A 146 -29.76 -3.78 -6.53
N SER A 147 -29.37 -5.03 -6.35
CA SER A 147 -28.53 -5.44 -5.24
C SER A 147 -27.34 -6.25 -5.75
N VAL A 148 -26.15 -5.94 -5.26
CA VAL A 148 -24.93 -6.73 -5.47
C VAL A 148 -24.51 -7.29 -4.12
N VAL A 149 -24.33 -8.61 -4.04
CA VAL A 149 -23.89 -9.31 -2.84
C VAL A 149 -22.52 -9.91 -3.11
N ASN A 150 -21.49 -9.39 -2.46
CA ASN A 150 -20.16 -9.99 -2.45
C ASN A 150 -20.14 -11.16 -1.46
N ILE A 151 -19.64 -12.32 -1.88
CA ILE A 151 -19.50 -13.50 -1.03
C ILE A 151 -18.03 -13.90 -1.03
N GLY A 152 -17.35 -13.78 0.10
CA GLY A 152 -15.91 -14.05 0.18
C GLY A 152 -15.39 -13.92 1.61
N ILE A 153 -14.17 -14.39 1.84
CA ILE A 153 -13.52 -14.35 3.15
C ILE A 153 -12.14 -13.67 3.07
N GLY A 154 -11.65 -13.16 4.19
CA GLY A 154 -10.31 -12.59 4.31
C GLY A 154 -10.07 -11.45 3.32
N GLY A 155 -9.02 -11.56 2.49
CA GLY A 155 -8.66 -10.55 1.50
C GLY A 155 -9.73 -10.30 0.43
N SER A 156 -10.60 -11.28 0.17
CA SER A 156 -11.70 -11.18 -0.80
C SER A 156 -12.95 -10.48 -0.24
N ASP A 157 -12.94 -10.09 1.03
CA ASP A 157 -14.04 -9.38 1.68
C ASP A 157 -13.61 -8.04 2.28
N LEU A 158 -12.56 -8.04 3.11
CA LEU A 158 -12.13 -6.84 3.85
C LEU A 158 -11.82 -5.66 2.93
N GLY A 159 -11.18 -5.91 1.78
CA GLY A 159 -10.88 -4.89 0.78
C GLY A 159 -12.14 -4.27 0.18
N PRO A 160 -13.03 -5.07 -0.45
CA PRO A 160 -14.30 -4.59 -0.98
C PRO A 160 -15.19 -3.86 0.04
N VAL A 161 -15.35 -4.38 1.26
CA VAL A 161 -16.15 -3.75 2.33
C VAL A 161 -15.59 -2.37 2.68
N MET A 162 -14.28 -2.30 2.97
CA MET A 162 -13.62 -1.06 3.36
C MET A 162 -13.70 0.00 2.26
N ALA A 163 -13.42 -0.38 1.00
CA ALA A 163 -13.47 0.54 -0.13
C ALA A 163 -14.88 1.07 -0.39
N TYR A 164 -15.91 0.21 -0.28
CA TYR A 164 -17.30 0.63 -0.40
C TYR A 164 -17.70 1.63 0.69
N GLU A 165 -17.39 1.37 1.95
CA GLU A 165 -17.75 2.27 3.05
C GLU A 165 -17.02 3.60 2.96
N ALA A 166 -15.70 3.60 2.70
CA ALA A 166 -14.91 4.82 2.57
C ALA A 166 -15.37 5.70 1.38
N LEU A 167 -15.80 5.08 0.28
CA LEU A 167 -16.23 5.77 -0.94
C LEU A 167 -17.74 5.81 -1.10
N ARG A 168 -18.51 5.51 -0.04
CA ARG A 168 -19.98 5.42 -0.09
C ARG A 168 -20.62 6.70 -0.60
N TYR A 169 -20.00 7.86 -0.42
CA TYR A 169 -20.49 9.11 -0.98
C TYR A 169 -20.64 9.06 -2.52
N TYR A 170 -19.72 8.38 -3.21
CA TYR A 170 -19.67 8.26 -4.66
C TYR A 170 -20.54 7.12 -5.24
N SER A 171 -21.23 6.37 -4.39
CA SER A 171 -22.05 5.24 -4.84
C SER A 171 -23.37 5.67 -5.48
N ARG A 172 -23.87 4.84 -6.41
CA ARG A 172 -25.21 5.01 -6.96
C ARG A 172 -26.26 4.72 -5.89
N ARG A 173 -27.07 5.72 -5.55
CA ARG A 173 -28.11 5.61 -4.51
C ARG A 173 -29.25 4.64 -4.87
N ASP A 174 -29.39 4.31 -6.15
CA ASP A 174 -30.41 3.40 -6.67
C ASP A 174 -29.98 1.92 -6.68
N MET A 175 -28.81 1.61 -6.07
CA MET A 175 -28.24 0.28 -5.90
C MET A 175 -27.86 0.02 -4.44
N VAL A 176 -27.95 -1.24 -4.02
CA VAL A 176 -27.58 -1.71 -2.68
C VAL A 176 -26.41 -2.68 -2.78
N PHE A 177 -25.38 -2.48 -1.97
CA PHE A 177 -24.23 -3.36 -1.89
C PHE A 177 -24.21 -4.06 -0.53
N ARG A 178 -24.00 -5.37 -0.52
CA ARG A 178 -23.93 -6.21 0.69
C ARG A 178 -22.74 -7.15 0.60
N PHE A 179 -22.28 -7.59 1.77
CA PHE A 179 -21.09 -8.43 1.92
C PHE A 179 -21.42 -9.58 2.87
N VAL A 180 -21.01 -10.79 2.49
CA VAL A 180 -21.22 -12.03 3.25
C VAL A 180 -19.87 -12.73 3.36
N SER A 181 -19.42 -12.92 4.59
CA SER A 181 -18.09 -13.42 4.95
C SER A 181 -18.15 -14.49 6.03
#